data_AF-A0A3D1ZEK0-F1
#
_entry.id   AF-A0A3D1ZEK0-F1
#
_cell.length_a   1.000
_cell.length_b   1.000
_cell.length_c   1.000
_cell.angle_alpha   90.00
_cell.angle_beta   90.00
_cell.angle_gamma   90.00
#
_symmetry.space_group_name_H-M   'P 1'
#
loop_
_entity.id
_entity.type
_entity.pdbx_description
1 polymer ?
#
loop_
_entity_poly.entity_id
_entity_poly.type
_entity_poly.pdbx_seq_one_letter_code
_entity_poly.pdbx_strand_id
1 'polypeptide(L)'
;MLKSWQTRVFKFLVAADKIDQSTEDQMRSWPHSGFSVDDSICLAPGDTFGLERLAQYILRCPFSLARVVRLTDDGSVIYRSE
;
A
#
# COMPACT_ATOMS: atom_id res chain seq x y z
N MET A 1 16.48 2.72 4.00
CA MET A 1 15.12 3.12 3.55
C MET A 1 14.03 2.30 4.23
N LEU A 2 14.08 0.96 4.18
CA LEU A 2 13.05 0.09 4.76
C LEU A 2 12.88 0.25 6.29
N LYS A 3 13.96 0.22 7.09
CA LYS A 3 13.87 0.39 8.57
C LYS A 3 13.24 1.72 8.99
N SER A 4 13.61 2.81 8.33
CA SER A 4 13.04 4.14 8.61
C SER A 4 11.57 4.22 8.23
N TRP A 5 11.16 3.53 7.16
CA TRP A 5 9.77 3.44 6.76
C TRP A 5 8.97 2.57 7.73
N GLN A 6 9.45 1.37 8.07
CA GLN A 6 8.88 0.47 9.07
C GLN A 6 8.60 1.19 10.40
N THR A 7 9.58 1.94 10.92
CA THR A 7 9.40 2.71 12.16
C THR A 7 8.31 3.78 12.04
N ARG A 8 8.20 4.46 10.89
CA ARG A 8 7.14 5.44 10.66
C ARG A 8 5.76 4.79 10.57
N VAL A 9 5.67 3.61 9.94
CA VAL A 9 4.42 2.84 9.86
C VAL A 9 3.96 2.40 11.24
N PHE A 10 4.84 1.80 12.05
CA PHE A 10 4.48 1.41 13.41
C PHE A 10 4.06 2.61 14.27
N LYS A 11 4.83 3.71 14.23
CA LYS A 11 4.46 4.93 14.94
C LYS A 11 3.08 5.45 14.53
N PHE A 12 2.76 5.39 13.24
CA PHE A 12 1.44 5.78 12.73
C PHE A 12 0.33 4.86 13.25
N LEU A 13 0.53 3.53 13.20
CA LEU A 13 -0.49 2.56 13.63
C LEU A 13 -0.75 2.59 15.13
N VAL A 14 0.29 2.75 15.96
CA VAL A 14 0.15 2.93 17.41
C VAL A 14 -0.56 4.24 17.73
N ALA A 15 -0.19 5.35 17.07
CA ALA A 15 -0.86 6.63 17.27
C ALA A 15 -2.33 6.62 16.84
N ALA A 16 -2.71 5.75 15.91
CA ALA A 16 -4.07 5.54 15.44
C ALA A 16 -4.83 4.45 16.23
N ASP A 17 -4.24 3.93 17.32
CA ASP A 17 -4.80 2.87 18.17
C ASP A 17 -5.22 1.61 17.37
N LYS A 18 -4.48 1.32 16.29
CA LYS A 18 -4.71 0.13 15.45
C LYS A 18 -3.93 -1.08 15.93
N ILE A 19 -2.83 -0.84 16.62
CA ILE A 19 -2.00 -1.84 17.29
C ILE A 19 -1.51 -1.23 18.60
N ASP A 20 -1.27 -2.06 19.59
CA ASP A 20 -0.63 -1.65 20.85
C ASP A 20 0.90 -1.84 20.78
N GLN A 21 1.59 -1.39 21.82
CA GLN A 21 3.05 -1.51 21.91
C GLN A 21 3.50 -2.98 21.93
N SER A 22 2.73 -3.87 22.55
CA SER A 22 3.08 -5.29 22.63
C SER A 22 3.03 -5.98 21.27
N THR A 23 2.04 -5.63 20.43
CA THR A 23 1.93 -6.10 19.05
C THR A 23 3.09 -5.60 18.21
N GLU A 24 3.48 -4.32 18.35
CA GLU A 24 4.66 -3.78 17.65
C GLU A 24 5.93 -4.57 18.02
N ASP A 25 6.17 -4.80 19.30
CA ASP A 25 7.35 -5.51 19.79
C ASP A 25 7.39 -6.96 19.28
N GLN A 26 6.24 -7.64 19.26
CA GLN A 26 6.10 -8.96 18.67
C GLN A 26 6.42 -8.95 17.17
N MET A 27 5.86 -8.02 16.40
CA MET A 27 6.10 -7.93 14.95
C MET A 27 7.57 -7.61 14.62
N ARG A 28 8.26 -6.85 15.49
CA ARG A 28 9.70 -6.57 15.35
C ARG A 28 10.57 -7.80 15.55
N SER A 29 10.09 -8.80 16.29
CA SER A 29 10.82 -10.06 16.53
C SER A 29 10.75 -11.06 15.38
N TRP A 30 9.89 -10.82 14.36
CA TRP A 30 9.70 -11.77 13.28
C TRP A 30 10.95 -11.93 12.42
N PRO A 31 11.29 -13.18 12.01
CA PRO A 31 12.43 -13.44 11.12
C PRO A 31 12.34 -12.69 9.79
N HIS A 32 11.11 -12.50 9.30
CA HIS A 32 10.79 -11.66 8.17
C HIS A 32 9.84 -10.57 8.64
N SER A 33 10.21 -9.31 8.42
CA SER A 33 9.48 -8.15 8.94
C SER A 33 8.06 -7.99 8.39
N GLY A 34 7.70 -8.72 7.32
CA GLY A 34 6.45 -8.53 6.57
C GLY A 34 6.39 -7.24 5.76
N PHE A 35 7.43 -6.40 5.83
CA PHE A 35 7.53 -5.14 5.11
C PHE A 35 8.43 -5.30 3.88
N SER A 36 7.90 -4.93 2.72
CA SER A 36 8.65 -4.78 1.48
C SER A 36 8.38 -3.41 0.90
N VAL A 37 9.44 -2.70 0.51
CA VAL A 37 9.34 -1.45 -0.24
C VAL A 37 10.09 -1.70 -1.54
N ASP A 38 9.36 -1.72 -2.65
CA ASP A 38 9.96 -1.73 -3.97
C ASP A 38 10.43 -0.31 -4.32
N ASP A 39 11.74 -0.14 -4.48
CA ASP A 39 12.37 1.12 -4.88
C ASP A 39 12.92 1.06 -6.31
N SER A 40 12.50 0.05 -7.09
CA SER A 40 12.92 -0.13 -8.49
C SER A 40 12.57 1.05 -9.41
N ILE A 41 11.59 1.87 -9.02
CA ILE A 41 11.18 3.09 -9.72
C ILE A 41 11.58 4.32 -8.89
N CYS A 42 12.48 5.12 -9.43
CA CYS A 42 12.86 6.42 -8.88
C CYS A 42 12.46 7.53 -9.85
N LEU A 43 11.78 8.57 -9.35
CA LEU A 43 11.45 9.77 -10.10
C LEU A 43 12.57 10.80 -9.93
N ALA A 44 13.33 11.03 -10.99
CA ALA A 44 14.40 12.03 -10.95
C ALA A 44 13.82 13.45 -10.87
N PRO A 45 14.55 14.42 -10.28
CA PRO A 45 14.17 15.82 -10.35
C PRO A 45 14.00 16.25 -11.82
N GLY A 46 12.81 16.78 -12.16
CA GLY A 46 12.49 17.21 -13.52
C GLY A 46 11.97 16.11 -14.46
N ASP A 47 11.76 14.88 -14.00
CA ASP A 47 11.12 13.82 -14.80
C ASP A 47 9.61 14.08 -14.96
N THR A 48 9.26 14.91 -15.94
CA THR A 48 7.87 15.28 -16.23
C THR A 48 7.03 14.08 -16.68
N PHE A 49 7.60 13.16 -17.46
CA PHE A 49 6.92 11.93 -17.89
C PHE A 49 6.68 10.97 -16.71
N GLY A 50 7.63 10.86 -15.79
CA GLY A 50 7.45 10.10 -14.55
C GLY A 50 6.38 10.68 -13.63
N LEU A 51 6.37 12.01 -13.48
CA LEU A 51 5.31 12.70 -12.73
C LEU A 51 3.94 12.54 -13.39
N GLU A 52 3.86 12.58 -14.73
CA GLU A 52 2.63 12.33 -15.46
C GLU A 52 2.13 10.91 -15.26
N ARG A 53 3.00 9.90 -15.37
CA ARG A 53 2.64 8.49 -15.08
C ARG A 53 2.14 8.31 -13.66
N LEU A 54 2.78 8.96 -12.68
CA LEU A 54 2.34 8.93 -11.28
C LEU A 54 0.96 9.60 -11.13
N ALA A 55 0.75 10.75 -11.77
CA ALA A 55 -0.52 11.45 -11.74
C ALA A 55 -1.64 10.60 -12.37
N GLN A 56 -1.39 9.99 -13.53
CA GLN A 56 -2.32 9.05 -14.17
C GLN A 56 -2.61 7.84 -13.27
N TYR A 57 -1.61 7.32 -12.56
CA TYR A 57 -1.81 6.24 -11.59
C TYR A 57 -2.71 6.66 -10.42
N ILE A 58 -2.46 7.84 -9.82
CA ILE A 58 -3.26 8.37 -8.71
C ILE A 58 -4.69 8.71 -9.14
N LEU A 59 -4.84 9.30 -10.35
CA LEU A 59 -6.12 9.69 -10.93
C LEU A 59 -6.90 8.51 -11.50
N ARG A 60 -6.25 7.35 -11.70
CA ARG A 60 -6.95 6.13 -12.07
C ARG A 60 -8.02 5.90 -11.02
N CYS A 61 -9.28 5.78 -11.45
CA CYS A 61 -10.37 5.44 -10.54
C CYS A 61 -9.97 4.19 -9.75
N PRO A 62 -9.75 4.29 -8.42
CA PRO A 62 -9.64 3.09 -7.62
C PRO A 62 -10.96 2.37 -7.83
N PHE A 63 -10.90 1.10 -8.25
CA PHE A 63 -12.10 0.28 -8.39
C PHE A 63 -12.94 0.48 -7.14
N SER A 64 -14.14 1.06 -7.29
CA SER A 64 -14.99 1.27 -6.14
C SER A 64 -15.37 -0.11 -5.64
N LEU A 65 -15.00 -0.43 -4.40
CA LEU A 65 -15.37 -1.72 -3.82
C LEU A 65 -16.90 -1.90 -3.81
N ALA A 66 -17.65 -0.81 -3.68
CA ALA A 66 -19.12 -0.80 -3.78
C ALA A 66 -19.65 -1.20 -5.17
N ARG A 67 -18.80 -1.19 -6.21
CA ARG A 67 -19.15 -1.59 -7.59
C ARG A 67 -18.68 -3.01 -7.91
N VAL A 68 -18.00 -3.69 -6.99
CA VAL A 68 -17.70 -5.12 -7.10
C VAL A 68 -18.98 -5.91 -6.84
N VAL A 69 -19.47 -6.64 -7.86
CA VAL A 69 -20.76 -7.34 -7.82
C VAL A 69 -20.60 -8.74 -7.25
N ARG A 70 -19.57 -9.48 -7.66
CA ARG A 70 -19.27 -10.82 -7.14
C ARG A 70 -17.86 -11.29 -7.51
N LEU A 71 -17.34 -12.21 -6.70
CA LEU A 71 -16.24 -13.10 -7.07
C LEU A 71 -16.80 -14.30 -7.83
N THR A 72 -16.11 -14.77 -8.86
CA THR A 72 -16.43 -16.01 -9.56
C THR A 72 -15.60 -17.17 -9.01
N ASP A 73 -16.01 -18.40 -9.28
CA ASP A 73 -15.35 -19.61 -8.75
C ASP A 73 -13.91 -19.78 -9.28
N ASP A 74 -13.58 -19.14 -10.41
CA ASP A 74 -12.23 -19.06 -10.99
C ASP A 74 -11.38 -17.89 -10.44
N GLY A 75 -11.90 -17.12 -9.48
CA GLY A 75 -11.19 -16.01 -8.83
C GLY A 75 -11.25 -14.67 -9.58
N SER A 76 -12.08 -14.58 -10.63
CA SER A 76 -12.33 -13.32 -11.32
C SER A 76 -13.33 -12.44 -10.56
N VAL A 77 -13.28 -11.11 -10.80
CA VAL A 77 -14.19 -10.13 -10.16
C VAL A 77 -15.09 -9.52 -11.21
N ILE A 78 -16.41 -9.62 -11.02
CA ILE A 78 -17.37 -8.91 -11.86
C ILE A 78 -17.57 -7.50 -11.32
N TYR A 79 -17.14 -6.51 -12.11
CA TYR A 79 -17.25 -5.10 -11.78
C TYR A 79 -18.36 -4.44 -12.59
N ARG A 80 -19.23 -3.68 -11.91
CA ARG A 80 -20.23 -2.85 -12.58
C ARG A 80 -19.56 -1.54 -13.05
N SER A 81 -19.01 -1.54 -14.27
CA SER A 81 -18.89 -0.29 -15.04
C SER A 81 -20.30 0.28 -15.26
N GLU A 82 -20.44 1.58 -15.49
CA GLU A 82 -21.74 2.28 -15.55
C GLU A 82 -22.88 1.49 -16.20
#